data_AF-A0A2T7TQ66-F1
#
_entry.id   AF-A0A2T7TQ66-F1
#
_cell.length_a   1.000
_cell.length_b   1.000
_cell.length_c   1.000
_cell.angle_alpha   90.00
_cell.angle_beta   90.00
_cell.angle_gamma   90.00
#
_symmetry.space_group_name_H-M   'P 1'
#
loop_
_entity.id
_entity.type
_entity.pdbx_description
1 polymer ?
#
loop_
_entity_poly.entity_id
_entity_poly.type
_entity_poly.pdbx_seq_one_letter_code
_entity_poly.pdbx_strand_id
1 'polypeptide(L)'
;LQDGRKLKPIRIRQSAYLNNRIEQDHRAIKRRVGPMLGFKSIGSARVILGGIEMIHMMRKHQAKYACAPRPSLAEQFHRLAA
;
A
#
# COMPACT_ATOMS: atom_id res chain seq x y z
N LEU A 1 -8.00 37.30 7.67
CA LEU A 1 -7.79 36.21 6.70
C LEU A 1 -6.59 35.38 7.16
N GLN A 2 -6.80 34.48 8.11
CA GLN A 2 -5.79 33.55 8.58
C GLN A 2 -6.19 32.16 8.09
N ASP A 3 -5.41 31.58 7.18
CA ASP A 3 -5.16 30.14 7.22
C ASP A 3 -3.78 29.84 6.60
N GLY A 4 -2.75 30.43 7.21
CA GLY A 4 -1.36 30.07 6.93
C GLY A 4 -1.08 28.72 7.59
N ARG A 5 -1.31 27.62 6.89
CA ARG A 5 -0.97 26.27 7.37
C ARG A 5 0.50 26.24 7.80
N LYS A 6 0.76 26.26 9.11
CA LYS A 6 2.09 26.06 9.70
C LYS A 6 2.61 24.70 9.22
N LEU A 7 3.51 24.71 8.24
CA LEU A 7 4.18 23.49 7.79
C LEU A 7 5.06 23.01 8.95
N LYS A 8 4.78 21.81 9.44
CA LYS A 8 5.63 21.17 10.46
C LYS A 8 7.04 21.00 9.84
N PRO A 9 8.12 21.33 10.58
CA PRO A 9 9.47 21.10 10.09
C PRO A 9 9.64 19.65 9.65
N ILE A 10 10.03 19.43 8.38
CA ILE A 10 10.25 18.10 7.84
C ILE A 10 11.54 17.55 8.45
N ARG A 11 11.42 16.57 9.34
CA ARG A 11 12.59 15.90 9.93
C ARG A 11 13.12 14.83 8.97
N ILE A 12 14.29 15.08 8.38
CA ILE A 12 14.97 14.11 7.52
C ILE A 12 15.52 12.98 8.39
N ARG A 13 15.12 11.74 8.10
CA ARG A 13 15.63 10.55 8.79
C ARG A 13 17.02 10.19 8.25
N GLN A 14 17.99 10.12 9.15
CA GLN A 14 19.38 9.71 8.84
C GLN A 14 19.63 8.20 9.02
N SER A 15 18.63 7.43 9.47
CA SER A 15 18.78 5.99 9.68
C SER A 15 18.63 5.22 8.37
N ALA A 16 19.75 4.72 7.83
CA ALA A 16 19.79 3.94 6.61
C ALA A 16 18.87 2.70 6.67
N TYR A 17 18.83 2.00 7.80
CA TYR A 17 17.99 0.81 7.98
C TYR A 17 16.49 1.13 7.86
N LEU A 18 16.02 2.18 8.53
CA LEU A 18 14.61 2.60 8.46
C LEU A 18 14.24 3.12 7.07
N ASN A 19 15.18 3.78 6.39
CA ASN A 19 14.99 4.26 5.01
C ASN A 19 14.89 3.08 4.03
N ASN A 20 15.75 2.07 4.15
CA ASN A 20 15.73 0.88 3.29
C ASN A 20 14.39 0.14 3.32
N ARG A 21 13.75 0.01 4.49
CA ARG A 21 12.44 -0.64 4.62
C ARG A 21 11.34 0.12 3.87
N ILE A 22 11.31 1.45 3.98
CA ILE A 22 10.35 2.30 3.27
C ILE A 22 10.61 2.25 1.76
N GLU A 23 11.88 2.35 1.36
CA GLU A 23 12.29 2.29 -0.05
C GLU A 23 11.92 0.96 -0.69
N GLN A 24 12.06 -0.15 0.05
CA GLN A 24 11.69 -1.49 -0.43
C GLN A 24 10.19 -1.60 -0.69
N ASP A 25 9.34 -1.14 0.23
CA ASP A 25 7.88 -1.12 0.04
C ASP A 25 7.50 -0.26 -1.18
N HIS A 26 8.13 0.91 -1.32
CA HIS A 26 7.91 1.77 -2.49
C HIS A 26 8.40 1.15 -3.80
N ARG A 27 9.42 0.29 -3.78
CA ARG A 27 10.00 -0.33 -4.98
C ARG A 27 8.99 -1.23 -5.69
N ALA A 28 8.16 -1.95 -4.95
CA ALA A 28 7.11 -2.81 -5.52
C ALA A 28 6.07 -1.98 -6.29
N ILE A 29 5.63 -0.86 -5.70
CA ILE A 29 4.66 0.05 -6.32
C ILE A 29 5.29 0.73 -7.54
N LYS A 30 6.49 1.31 -7.40
CA LYS A 30 7.19 2.00 -8.50
C LYS A 30 7.44 1.08 -9.69
N ARG A 31 7.79 -0.19 -9.48
CA ARG A 31 7.98 -1.17 -10.57
C ARG A 31 6.71 -1.41 -11.37
N ARG A 32 5.53 -1.42 -10.73
CA ARG A 32 4.24 -1.63 -11.42
C ARG A 32 3.75 -0.36 -12.12
N VAL A 33 3.95 0.79 -11.49
CA VAL A 33 3.47 2.08 -11.98
C VAL A 33 4.38 2.70 -13.05
N GLY A 34 5.68 2.40 -13.02
CA GLY A 34 6.67 2.94 -13.96
C GLY A 34 6.30 2.76 -15.43
N PRO A 35 5.96 1.54 -15.88
CA PRO A 35 5.50 1.30 -17.26
C PRO A 35 4.20 2.00 -17.63
N MET A 36 3.39 2.40 -16.64
CA MET A 36 2.09 3.08 -16.83
C MET A 36 2.22 4.61 -16.86
N LEU A 37 3.45 5.15 -16.72
CA LEU A 37 3.73 6.59 -16.60
C LEU A 37 2.98 7.27 -15.44
N GLY A 38 2.65 6.51 -14.38
CA GLY A 38 1.86 7.04 -13.26
C GLY A 38 0.38 6.67 -13.31
N PHE A 39 -0.41 7.35 -12.48
CA PHE A 39 -1.87 7.20 -12.44
C PHE A 39 -2.53 8.42 -13.08
N LYS A 40 -3.54 8.20 -13.92
CA LYS A 40 -4.29 9.29 -14.58
C LYS A 40 -5.13 10.14 -13.62
N SER A 41 -5.52 9.60 -12.46
CA SER A 41 -6.30 10.32 -11.45
C SER A 41 -6.01 9.79 -10.05
N ILE A 42 -6.32 10.62 -9.03
CA ILE A 42 -6.23 10.23 -7.62
C ILE A 42 -7.18 9.07 -7.30
N GLY A 43 -8.37 9.05 -7.91
CA GLY A 43 -9.34 7.97 -7.74
C GLY A 43 -8.78 6.63 -8.23
N SER A 44 -8.20 6.61 -9.43
CA SER A 44 -7.54 5.42 -10.00
C SER A 44 -6.36 4.97 -9.15
N ALA A 45 -5.55 5.90 -8.65
CA ALA A 45 -4.44 5.60 -7.75
C ALA A 45 -4.93 4.92 -6.46
N ARG A 46 -6.00 5.44 -5.84
CA ARG A 46 -6.56 4.89 -4.61
C ARG A 46 -7.06 3.46 -4.79
N VAL A 47 -7.80 3.20 -5.87
CA VAL A 47 -8.32 1.85 -6.18
C VAL A 47 -7.18 0.86 -6.42
N ILE A 48 -6.20 1.24 -7.24
CA ILE A 48 -5.09 0.34 -7.58
C ILE A 48 -4.20 0.08 -6.36
N LEU A 49 -3.83 1.12 -5.61
CA LEU A 49 -3.01 0.96 -4.41
C LEU A 49 -3.73 0.12 -3.34
N GLY A 50 -5.03 0.33 -3.15
CA GLY A 50 -5.86 -0.47 -2.25
C GLY A 50 -5.91 -1.96 -2.66
N GLY A 51 -6.04 -2.25 -3.96
CA GLY A 51 -5.96 -3.63 -4.46
C GLY A 51 -4.59 -4.28 -4.24
N ILE A 52 -3.51 -3.52 -4.44
CA ILE A 52 -2.14 -3.99 -4.17
C ILE A 52 -1.98 -4.31 -2.67
N GLU A 53 -2.44 -3.44 -1.78
CA GLU A 53 -2.38 -3.61 -0.33
C GLU A 53 -3.20 -4.83 0.12
N MET A 54 -4.41 -4.98 -0.40
CA MET A 54 -5.29 -6.13 -0.12
C MET A 54 -4.60 -7.46 -0.44
N ILE A 55 -3.97 -7.58 -1.63
CA ILE A 55 -3.23 -8.80 -2.01
C ILE A 55 -2.04 -9.04 -1.08
N HIS A 56 -1.33 -7.99 -0.65
CA HIS A 56 -0.24 -8.14 0.32
C HIS A 56 -0.74 -8.63 1.68
N MET A 57 -1.86 -8.10 2.18
CA MET A 57 -2.47 -8.55 3.43
C MET A 57 -2.91 -10.01 3.36
N MET A 58 -3.52 -10.43 2.24
CA MET A 58 -3.92 -11.83 2.03
C MET A 58 -2.72 -12.79 2.00
N ARG A 59 -1.64 -12.41 1.31
CA ARG A 59 -0.40 -13.20 1.27
C ARG A 59 0.30 -13.30 2.63
N LYS A 60 0.18 -12.26 3.44
CA LYS A 60 0.71 -12.23 4.82
C LYS A 60 -0.24 -12.85 5.84
N HIS A 61 -1.42 -13.32 5.43
CA HIS A 61 -2.48 -13.81 6.32
C HIS A 61 -2.90 -12.79 7.40
N GLN A 62 -2.81 -11.50 7.09
CA GLN A 62 -3.16 -10.40 7.99
C GLN A 62 -4.63 -9.97 7.86
N ALA A 63 -5.39 -10.61 6.97
CA ALA A 63 -6.82 -10.34 6.82
C ALA A 63 -7.61 -10.88 8.04
N LYS A 64 -8.76 -10.26 8.34
CA LYS A 64 -9.68 -10.64 9.43
C LYS A 64 -10.17 -12.11 9.37
N TYR A 65 -9.87 -12.85 8.30
CA TYR A 65 -10.23 -14.25 8.09
C TYR A 65 -9.17 -15.26 8.56
N ALA A 66 -8.23 -14.83 9.41
CA ALA A 66 -7.17 -15.68 9.97
C ALA A 66 -7.68 -16.82 10.89
N CYS A 67 -8.98 -16.94 11.15
CA CYS A 67 -9.56 -17.94 12.03
C CYS A 67 -9.81 -19.33 11.41
N ALA A 68 -9.31 -19.65 10.22
CA ALA A 68 -9.58 -20.94 9.55
C ALA A 68 -8.38 -21.40 8.69
N PRO A 69 -8.27 -22.70 8.31
CA PRO A 69 -7.06 -23.28 7.71
C PRO A 69 -6.61 -22.50 6.48
N ARG A 70 -5.28 -22.32 6.33
CA ARG A 70 -4.59 -21.43 5.35
C ARG A 70 -5.33 -21.37 4.00
N PRO A 71 -6.27 -20.42 3.82
CA PRO A 71 -7.04 -20.36 2.59
C PRO A 71 -6.17 -19.81 1.48
N SER A 72 -6.33 -20.37 0.29
CA SER A 72 -5.69 -19.87 -0.93
C SER A 72 -6.07 -18.42 -1.19
N LEU A 73 -5.28 -17.71 -1.99
CA LEU A 73 -5.54 -16.31 -2.32
C LEU A 73 -6.91 -16.12 -2.98
N ALA A 74 -7.32 -17.07 -3.82
CA ALA A 74 -8.62 -17.05 -4.49
C ALA A 74 -9.78 -17.19 -3.49
N GLU A 75 -9.68 -18.12 -2.53
CA GLU A 75 -10.70 -18.27 -1.48
C GLU A 75 -10.80 -17.02 -0.59
N GLN A 76 -9.67 -16.42 -0.23
CA GLN A 76 -9.65 -15.16 0.51
C GLN A 76 -10.34 -14.03 -0.26
N PHE A 77 -10.15 -13.97 -1.58
CA PHE A 77 -10.79 -13.00 -2.44
C PHE A 77 -12.30 -13.24 -2.55
N HIS A 78 -12.73 -14.47 -2.79
CA HIS A 78 -14.16 -14.82 -2.85
C HIS A 78 -14.91 -14.46 -1.57
N ARG A 79 -14.30 -14.63 -0.39
CA ARG A 79 -14.90 -14.25 0.90
C ARG A 79 -15.05 -12.75 1.12
N LEU A 80 -14.27 -11.91 0.42
CA LEU A 80 -14.41 -10.46 0.47
C LEU A 80 -15.41 -9.91 -0.55
N ALA A 81 -15.63 -10.64 -1.64
CA ALA A 81 -16.51 -10.23 -2.72
C ALA A 81 -17.97 -10.66 -2.54
N ALA A 82 -18.22 -11.67 -1.69
CA ALA A 82 -19.55 -12.11 -1.27
C ALA A 82 -20.15 -11.16 -0.22
#